data_AF-A0A7J4FUY8-F1
#
_entry.id   AF-A0A7J4FUY8-F1
#
_cell.length_a   1.000
_cell.length_b   1.000
_cell.length_c   1.000
_cell.angle_alpha   90.00
_cell.angle_beta   90.00
_cell.angle_gamma   90.00
#
_symmetry.space_group_name_H-M   'P 1'
#
loop_
_entity.id
_entity.type
_entity.pdbx_description
1 polymer ?
#
loop_
_entity_poly.entity_id
_entity_poly.type
_entity_poly.pdbx_seq_one_letter_code
_entity_poly.pdbx_strand_id
1 'polypeptide(L)'
;MQPDEDADEKVLILPLGEESKKVTKVLSNDSARQVLEMLADKPMSASDIAEELEIPLTTAKYNLDALIESGLIKVKETKWSVKGRKIKIYAPIRKLIVVVPDKTDKKSVAD
;
A
#
# COMPACT_ATOMS: atom_id res chain seq x y z
N MET A 1 -12.12 24.68 4.81
CA MET A 1 -12.05 23.41 4.06
C MET A 1 -10.81 23.52 3.19
N GLN A 2 -9.67 23.01 3.66
CA GLN A 2 -8.46 22.99 2.84
C GLN A 2 -8.66 21.90 1.77
N PRO A 3 -8.31 22.16 0.50
CA PRO A 3 -8.45 21.17 -0.57
C PRO A 3 -7.52 19.98 -0.29
N ASP A 4 -7.96 18.78 -0.67
CA ASP A 4 -7.18 17.55 -0.63
C ASP A 4 -5.90 17.68 -1.50
N GLU A 5 -4.78 18.09 -0.92
CA GLU A 5 -3.45 18.19 -1.58
C GLU A 5 -2.76 16.82 -1.83
N ASP A 6 -3.50 15.71 -1.85
CA ASP A 6 -2.96 14.35 -2.05
C ASP A 6 -3.37 13.75 -3.42
N ALA A 7 -3.63 14.59 -4.42
CA ALA A 7 -3.91 14.18 -5.81
C ALA A 7 -2.73 14.45 -6.76
N ASP A 8 -1.50 14.27 -6.29
CA ASP A 8 -0.40 13.99 -7.23
C ASP A 8 -0.57 12.54 -7.70
N GLU A 9 -1.18 12.34 -8.86
CA GLU A 9 -1.29 11.05 -9.52
C GLU A 9 0.11 10.60 -9.95
N LYS A 10 0.83 9.91 -9.06
CA LYS A 10 2.23 9.51 -9.29
C LYS A 10 2.26 8.21 -10.10
N VAL A 11 2.93 8.19 -11.24
CA VAL A 11 3.11 6.95 -12.02
C VAL A 11 4.32 6.19 -11.49
N LEU A 12 4.13 4.92 -11.11
CA LEU A 12 5.19 3.97 -10.76
C LEU A 12 5.39 3.01 -11.93
N ILE A 13 6.52 3.16 -12.62
CA ILE A 13 6.92 2.25 -13.71
C ILE A 13 7.76 1.11 -13.10
N LEU A 14 7.26 -0.11 -13.18
CA LEU A 14 7.93 -1.32 -12.72
C LEU A 14 8.43 -2.13 -13.93
N PRO A 15 9.74 -2.21 -14.19
CA PRO A 15 10.27 -3.12 -15.20
C PRO A 15 10.08 -4.57 -14.74
N LEU A 16 9.68 -5.45 -15.67
CA LEU A 16 9.59 -6.89 -15.43
C LEU A 16 10.99 -7.43 -15.12
N GLY A 17 11.20 -7.86 -13.89
CA GLY A 17 12.52 -8.25 -13.36
C GLY A 17 12.52 -8.29 -11.83
N GLU A 18 13.71 -8.31 -11.22
CA GLU A 18 13.86 -8.38 -9.74
C GLU A 18 13.09 -7.27 -9.01
N GLU A 19 13.05 -6.06 -9.57
CA GLU A 19 12.35 -4.91 -8.98
C GLU A 19 10.83 -5.14 -8.89
N SER A 20 10.23 -5.74 -9.93
CA SER A 20 8.80 -6.09 -9.92
C SER A 20 8.48 -7.25 -8.98
N LYS A 21 9.43 -8.18 -8.73
CA LYS A 21 9.17 -9.43 -7.99
C LYS A 21 8.57 -9.19 -6.61
N LYS A 22 9.06 -8.20 -5.87
CA LYS A 22 8.55 -7.86 -4.52
C LYS A 22 7.09 -7.44 -4.58
N VAL A 23 6.76 -6.51 -5.49
CA VAL A 23 5.40 -6.01 -5.68
C VAL A 23 4.48 -7.14 -6.14
N THR A 24 4.86 -7.90 -7.18
CA THR A 24 4.04 -9.03 -7.65
C THR A 24 3.85 -10.12 -6.61
N LYS A 25 4.86 -10.41 -5.77
CA LYS A 25 4.74 -11.39 -4.70
C LYS A 25 3.73 -10.94 -3.65
N VAL A 26 3.79 -9.68 -3.22
CA VAL A 26 2.82 -9.13 -2.28
C VAL A 26 1.42 -9.15 -2.87
N LEU A 27 1.25 -8.70 -4.12
CA LEU A 27 -0.04 -8.71 -4.81
C LEU A 27 -0.56 -10.13 -5.12
N SER A 28 0.30 -11.15 -5.20
CA SER A 28 -0.14 -12.54 -5.36
C SER A 28 -0.76 -13.13 -4.09
N ASN A 29 -0.55 -12.51 -2.93
CA ASN A 29 -1.14 -12.92 -1.67
C ASN A 29 -2.54 -12.30 -1.53
N ASP A 30 -3.56 -13.15 -1.38
CA ASP A 30 -4.96 -12.71 -1.27
C ASP A 30 -5.21 -11.82 -0.05
N SER A 31 -4.65 -12.15 1.11
CA SER A 31 -4.79 -11.34 2.32
C SER A 31 -4.14 -9.97 2.16
N ALA A 32 -2.97 -9.89 1.53
CA ALA A 32 -2.33 -8.60 1.26
C ALA A 32 -3.17 -7.74 0.30
N ARG A 33 -3.80 -8.37 -0.70
CA ARG A 33 -4.73 -7.70 -1.64
C ARG A 33 -5.95 -7.14 -0.91
N GLN A 34 -6.59 -7.94 -0.06
CA GLN A 34 -7.73 -7.49 0.74
C GLN A 34 -7.38 -6.33 1.67
N VAL A 35 -6.21 -6.37 2.32
CA VAL A 35 -5.72 -5.26 3.14
C VAL A 35 -5.54 -3.98 2.30
N LEU A 36 -4.98 -4.10 1.10
CA LEU A 36 -4.79 -2.96 0.21
C LEU A 36 -6.13 -2.38 -0.28
N GLU A 37 -7.11 -3.22 -0.59
CA GLU A 37 -8.46 -2.81 -0.99
C GLU A 37 -9.15 -2.01 0.12
N MET A 38 -9.16 -2.50 1.36
CA MET A 38 -9.74 -1.74 2.48
C MET A 38 -9.07 -0.38 2.69
N LEU A 39 -7.75 -0.33 2.52
CA LEU A 39 -6.99 0.91 2.62
C LEU A 39 -7.30 1.88 1.47
N ALA A 40 -7.61 1.35 0.28
CA ALA A 40 -8.06 2.14 -0.87
C ALA A 40 -9.37 2.88 -0.57
N ASP A 41 -10.28 2.26 0.18
CA ASP A 41 -11.54 2.88 0.60
C ASP A 41 -11.31 3.91 1.71
N LYS A 42 -10.55 3.57 2.75
CA LYS A 42 -10.26 4.48 3.88
C LYS A 42 -8.95 4.16 4.60
N PRO A 43 -8.23 5.18 5.12
CA PRO A 43 -7.09 4.93 6.00
C PRO A 43 -7.49 4.24 7.30
N MET A 44 -6.77 3.17 7.68
CA MET A 44 -7.12 2.31 8.83
C MET A 44 -5.90 1.98 9.69
N SER A 45 -6.13 1.62 10.95
CA SER A 45 -5.09 1.04 11.80
C SER A 45 -4.96 -0.48 11.57
N ALA A 46 -3.85 -1.06 12.05
CA ALA A 46 -3.66 -2.52 11.99
C ALA A 46 -4.74 -3.28 12.78
N SER A 47 -5.31 -2.67 13.82
CA SER A 47 -6.38 -3.28 14.62
C SER A 47 -7.70 -3.26 13.87
N ASP A 48 -8.06 -2.15 13.24
CA ASP A 48 -9.30 -2.04 12.46
C ASP A 48 -9.28 -3.05 11.29
N ILE A 49 -8.14 -3.19 10.62
CA ILE A 49 -7.93 -4.15 9.53
C ILE A 49 -8.08 -5.60 10.01
N ALA A 50 -7.53 -5.91 11.18
CA ALA A 50 -7.61 -7.25 11.74
C ALA A 50 -9.05 -7.63 12.13
N GLU A 51 -9.79 -6.66 12.66
CA GLU A 51 -11.20 -6.83 13.03
C GLU A 51 -12.09 -7.00 11.79
N GLU A 52 -11.96 -6.13 10.79
CA GLU A 52 -12.78 -6.16 9.57
C GLU A 52 -12.57 -7.42 8.72
N LEU A 53 -11.33 -7.94 8.63
CA LEU A 53 -11.02 -9.17 7.91
C LEU A 53 -11.14 -10.44 8.76
N GLU A 54 -11.47 -10.31 10.04
CA GLU A 54 -11.50 -11.42 11.00
C GLU A 54 -10.18 -12.24 11.04
N ILE A 55 -9.04 -11.56 10.92
CA ILE A 55 -7.70 -12.18 10.94
C ILE A 55 -6.93 -11.83 12.22
N PRO A 56 -5.93 -12.63 12.61
CA PRO A 56 -5.05 -12.26 13.72
C PRO A 56 -4.34 -10.92 13.46
N LEU A 57 -4.21 -10.10 14.51
CA LEU A 57 -3.49 -8.82 14.44
C LEU A 57 -2.05 -8.97 13.94
N THR A 58 -1.41 -10.11 14.23
CA THR A 58 -0.08 -10.45 13.73
C THR A 58 -0.08 -10.62 12.21
N THR A 59 -1.09 -11.28 11.65
CA THR A 59 -1.28 -11.46 10.21
C THR A 59 -1.56 -10.12 9.51
N ALA A 60 -2.40 -9.27 10.11
CA ALA A 60 -2.62 -7.91 9.59
C ALA A 60 -1.32 -7.10 9.54
N LYS A 61 -0.54 -7.11 10.62
CA LYS A 61 0.78 -6.44 10.69
C LYS A 61 1.76 -6.98 9.66
N TYR A 62 1.84 -8.29 9.51
CA TYR A 62 2.70 -8.92 8.51
C TYR A 62 2.38 -8.44 7.08
N ASN A 63 1.10 -8.41 6.71
CA ASN A 63 0.68 -7.91 5.40
C ASN A 63 0.96 -6.41 5.24
N LEU A 64 0.71 -5.59 6.27
CA LEU A 64 1.02 -4.16 6.27
C LEU A 64 2.52 -3.90 6.08
N ASP A 65 3.38 -4.64 6.76
CA ASP A 65 4.83 -4.51 6.64
C ASP A 65 5.27 -4.86 5.20
N ALA A 66 4.76 -5.95 4.63
CA ALA A 66 5.04 -6.33 3.24
C ALA A 66 4.55 -5.28 2.22
N LEU A 67 3.38 -4.67 2.46
CA LEU A 67 2.84 -3.59 1.63
C LEU A 67 3.65 -2.29 1.75
N ILE A 68 4.22 -1.99 2.92
CA ILE A 68 5.14 -0.85 3.12
C ILE A 68 6.45 -1.11 2.40
N GLU A 69 7.03 -2.30 2.56
CA GLU A 69 8.31 -2.67 1.93
C GLU A 69 8.23 -2.68 0.40
N SER A 70 7.05 -3.00 -0.15
CA SER A 70 6.78 -2.91 -1.59
C SER A 70 6.44 -1.49 -2.07
N GLY A 71 6.32 -0.52 -1.16
CA GLY A 71 6.02 0.88 -1.50
C GLY A 71 4.60 1.10 -2.02
N LEU A 72 3.66 0.19 -1.71
CA LEU A 72 2.26 0.28 -2.09
C LEU A 72 1.44 1.11 -1.08
N ILE A 73 1.85 1.12 0.19
CA ILE A 73 1.19 1.89 1.25
C ILE A 73 2.21 2.71 2.05
N LYS A 74 1.70 3.69 2.81
CA LYS A 74 2.48 4.52 3.74
C LYS A 74 1.78 4.60 5.10
N VAL A 75 2.55 4.92 6.15
CA VAL A 75 1.97 5.42 7.41
C VAL A 75 1.53 6.87 7.14
N LYS A 76 0.23 7.11 7.08
CA LYS A 76 -0.33 8.45 6.86
C LYS A 76 -0.14 9.33 8.08
N GLU A 77 -0.41 8.80 9.27
CA GLU A 77 -0.33 9.52 10.53
C GLU A 77 -0.19 8.56 11.72
N THR A 78 0.09 9.12 12.90
CA THR A 78 0.07 8.38 14.17
C THR A 78 -0.86 9.09 15.15
N LYS A 79 -1.87 8.37 15.65
CA LYS A 79 -2.85 8.87 16.63
C LYS A 79 -2.59 8.30 18.01
N TRP A 80 -3.23 8.88 19.02
CA TRP A 80 -3.31 8.30 20.36
C TRP A 80 -4.61 7.52 20.49
N SER A 81 -4.52 6.27 20.92
CA SER A 81 -5.70 5.48 21.31
C SER A 81 -6.27 5.96 22.64
N VAL A 82 -7.52 5.57 22.93
CA VAL A 82 -8.20 5.81 24.22
C VAL A 82 -7.37 5.33 25.41
N LYS A 83 -6.58 4.26 25.23
CA LYS A 83 -5.68 3.69 26.26
C LYS A 83 -4.31 4.36 26.32
N GLY A 84 -4.13 5.53 25.70
CA GLY A 84 -2.87 6.28 25.71
C GLY A 84 -1.73 5.63 24.90
N ARG A 85 -2.04 4.72 23.98
CA ARG A 85 -1.03 4.08 23.10
C ARG A 85 -0.99 4.77 21.75
N LYS A 86 0.22 5.01 21.21
CA LYS A 86 0.40 5.47 19.83
C LYS A 86 -0.03 4.39 18.84
N ILE A 87 -0.91 4.73 17.90
CA ILE A 87 -1.43 3.85 16.86
C ILE A 87 -1.10 4.46 15.48
N LYS A 88 -0.54 3.63 14.59
CA LYS A 88 -0.28 4.03 13.20
C LYS A 88 -1.56 3.91 12.38
N ILE A 89 -1.82 4.90 11.55
CA ILE A 89 -2.86 4.87 10.52
C ILE A 89 -2.18 4.72 9.17
N TYR A 90 -2.58 3.70 8.42
CA TYR A 90 -2.01 3.34 7.13
C TYR A 90 -2.93 3.84 6.01
N ALA A 91 -2.36 4.16 4.85
CA ALA A 91 -3.09 4.58 3.66
C ALA A 91 -2.35 4.11 2.41
N PRO A 92 -3.05 3.89 1.29
CA PRO A 92 -2.43 3.58 0.02
C PRO A 92 -1.60 4.79 -0.44
N ILE A 93 -0.55 4.51 -1.19
CA ILE A 93 0.10 5.55 -1.97
C ILE A 93 -0.66 5.60 -3.30
N ARG A 94 -1.41 6.68 -3.56
CA ARG A 94 -2.15 6.89 -4.82
C ARG A 94 -1.17 6.96 -5.99
N LYS A 95 -0.92 5.81 -6.61
CA LYS A 95 0.02 5.64 -7.72
C LYS A 95 -0.58 4.75 -8.80
N LEU A 96 -0.44 5.16 -10.06
CA LEU A 96 -0.71 4.30 -11.20
C LEU A 96 0.49 3.38 -11.41
N ILE A 97 0.30 2.06 -11.37
CA ILE A 97 1.38 1.09 -11.54
C ILE A 97 1.37 0.56 -12.98
N VAL A 98 2.45 0.84 -13.72
CA VAL A 98 2.65 0.32 -15.09
C VAL A 98 3.73 -0.74 -15.06
N VAL A 99 3.40 -1.96 -15.50
CA VAL A 99 4.37 -3.05 -15.61
C VAL A 99 4.82 -3.16 -17.07
N VAL A 100 6.11 -2.96 -17.31
CA VAL A 100 6.69 -2.96 -18.68
C VAL A 100 7.66 -4.13 -18.87
N PRO A 101 7.68 -4.77 -20.06
CA PRO A 101 8.71 -5.74 -20.39
C PRO A 101 10.11 -5.14 -20.31
N ASP A 102 11.07 -5.91 -19.77
CA ASP A 102 12.47 -5.48 -19.51
C ASP A 102 13.22 -4.97 -20.75
N LYS A 103 12.70 -5.27 -21.95
CA LYS A 103 13.24 -4.83 -23.25
C LYS A 103 12.69 -3.47 -23.72
N THR A 104 11.87 -2.81 -22.92
CA THR A 104 11.25 -1.52 -23.28
C THR A 104 12.11 -0.40 -22.71
N ASP A 105 12.75 0.37 -23.59
CA ASP A 105 13.51 1.55 -23.19
C ASP A 105 12.61 2.51 -22.39
N LYS A 106 13.08 2.97 -21.22
CA LYS A 106 12.34 3.90 -20.32
C LYS A 106 11.86 5.18 -21.01
N LYS A 107 12.37 5.50 -22.21
CA LYS A 107 11.94 6.64 -23.03
C LYS A 107 10.62 6.42 -23.77
N SER A 108 10.15 5.20 -23.99
CA SER A 108 8.97 4.95 -24.82
C SER A 108 7.62 4.94 -24.06
N VAL A 109 7.65 5.10 -22.74
CA VAL A 109 6.44 4.99 -21.88
C VAL A 109 5.95 6.35 -21.37
N ALA A 110 6.66 7.43 -21.69
CA ALA A 110 6.36 8.80 -21.25
C ALA A 110 6.00 9.75 -22.41
N ASP A 111 5.86 9.23 -23.62
CA ASP A 111 5.32 9.92 -24.81
C ASP A 111 3.87 9.47 -25.07
#